data_AF-A0A3D0PU74-F1
#
_entry.id   AF-A0A3D0PU74-F1
#
_cell.length_a   1.000
_cell.length_b   1.000
_cell.length_c   1.000
_cell.angle_alpha   90.00
_cell.angle_beta   90.00
_cell.angle_gamma   90.00
#
_symmetry.space_group_name_H-M   'P 1'
#
loop_
_entity.id
_entity.type
_entity.pdbx_description
1 polymer ?
#
loop_
_entity_poly.entity_id
_entity_poly.type
_entity_poly.pdbx_seq_one_letter_code
_entity_poly.pdbx_strand_id
1 'polypeptide(L)'
;MAGTETPEYQVNVSQENLINQFAVQGEEDSRILTLHLVENVETQNALEQTEIRQKPLDLTGCTARLYVKKPDGNATFTDGSIVDTGASGTQNTVTFTITQQTLAAAGDAHCTVAVFGSNGTELKATGITLDITANDMEQTIVSTSEFVSLAAALNSVSDSAAKTTQAVTDAQAAVTNANDAIQKIGTQEQSIAAAETVRQQNESARETNEISRISAETARSNAELQRNSDESARQTSETGRESAEVERANAENKCAAAETDRVKAEQTRQTDESARSAAETDRTAAENKRAGNEKSRTDAETARILAEESRAAAEDKRAAAEQARQEAETKRESDLQTMTLAAEKSNTAADRADKAAQAAEDIVQDNVGTVVDQRIADKTNVAGGITGYDAFDTLRSTAITSAAFGDKPITVKDHFLQMPEITAALVTATLLGTSFTRWDALGFGTIFAMLVLISVGPKYCKNSAPSMSQKPEYK
;
A
#
# COMPACT_ATOMS: atom_id res chain seq x y z
N MET A 1 63.34 -109.61 65.69
CA MET A 1 63.40 -111.01 66.20
C MET A 1 63.27 -111.95 64.99
N ALA A 2 63.29 -113.27 65.16
CA ALA A 2 63.06 -114.18 64.04
C ALA A 2 61.64 -113.98 63.48
N GLY A 3 61.46 -114.24 62.18
CA GLY A 3 60.15 -114.12 61.53
C GLY A 3 59.23 -115.26 61.96
N THR A 4 58.50 -115.07 63.06
CA THR A 4 57.32 -115.85 63.37
C THR A 4 56.23 -115.48 62.38
N GLU A 5 55.78 -116.45 61.57
CA GLU A 5 54.51 -116.32 60.85
C GLU A 5 53.42 -116.09 61.90
N THR A 6 52.74 -114.95 61.86
CA THR A 6 51.61 -114.68 62.76
C THR A 6 50.54 -115.72 62.43
N PRO A 7 50.16 -116.60 63.38
CA PRO A 7 49.20 -117.66 63.09
C PRO A 7 47.83 -117.04 62.87
N GLU A 8 47.35 -117.11 61.63
CA GLU A 8 46.03 -116.64 61.24
C GLU A 8 45.02 -117.79 61.34
N TYR A 9 43.93 -117.58 62.07
CA TYR A 9 42.92 -118.60 62.29
C TYR A 9 41.61 -118.26 61.60
N GLN A 10 41.02 -119.24 60.91
CA GLN A 10 39.65 -119.15 60.43
C GLN A 10 38.71 -119.52 61.57
N VAL A 11 37.78 -118.62 61.90
CA VAL A 11 36.93 -118.70 63.10
C VAL A 11 35.47 -118.65 62.71
N ASN A 12 34.71 -119.68 63.05
CA ASN A 12 33.28 -119.73 62.83
C ASN A 12 32.52 -118.99 63.96
N VAL A 13 31.57 -118.12 63.61
CA VAL A 13 30.69 -117.45 64.59
C VAL A 13 29.42 -118.24 64.92
N SER A 14 29.18 -119.37 64.26
CA SER A 14 27.96 -120.18 64.39
C SER A 14 28.21 -121.57 64.98
N GLN A 15 29.47 -121.91 65.30
CA GLN A 15 29.89 -123.21 65.83
C GLN A 15 31.05 -123.03 66.83
N GLU A 16 31.25 -124.02 67.70
CA GLU A 16 32.42 -124.08 68.57
C GLU A 16 33.68 -124.38 67.74
N ASN A 17 34.72 -123.57 67.94
CA ASN A 17 36.01 -123.74 67.29
C ASN A 17 36.92 -124.63 68.16
N LEU A 18 38.08 -125.04 67.62
CA LEU A 18 39.12 -125.73 68.42
C LEU A 18 40.49 -125.12 68.13
N ILE A 19 40.67 -123.90 68.58
CA ILE A 19 41.89 -123.12 68.40
C ILE A 19 42.61 -123.03 69.75
N ASN A 20 43.83 -123.57 69.81
CA ASN A 20 44.75 -123.30 70.90
C ASN A 20 45.92 -122.44 70.38
N GLN A 21 46.16 -121.30 71.01
CA GLN A 21 47.22 -120.34 70.70
C GLN A 21 48.20 -120.29 71.87
N PHE A 22 49.45 -120.66 71.63
CA PHE A 22 50.51 -120.58 72.64
C PHE A 22 50.85 -119.13 73.02
N ALA A 23 50.95 -118.86 74.32
CA ALA A 23 51.41 -117.59 74.89
C ALA A 23 52.29 -117.83 76.13
N VAL A 24 53.08 -116.85 76.55
CA VAL A 24 53.87 -116.92 77.79
C VAL A 24 53.40 -115.86 78.78
N GLN A 25 53.34 -116.22 80.05
CA GLN A 25 52.94 -115.32 81.14
C GLN A 25 53.86 -114.08 81.18
N GLY A 26 53.25 -112.90 81.21
CA GLY A 26 53.96 -111.62 81.33
C GLY A 26 54.36 -110.92 80.02
N GLU A 27 54.18 -111.54 78.85
CA GLU A 27 54.45 -110.89 77.57
C GLU A 27 53.46 -109.73 77.30
N GLU A 28 53.97 -108.59 76.83
CA GLU A 28 53.18 -107.41 76.47
C GLU A 28 53.28 -107.11 74.97
N ASP A 29 52.14 -106.84 74.33
CA ASP A 29 51.92 -106.27 72.99
C ASP A 29 52.71 -106.91 71.82
N SER A 30 53.28 -108.10 72.03
CA SER A 30 54.12 -108.84 71.08
C SER A 30 53.36 -109.92 70.29
N ARG A 31 52.19 -110.34 70.79
CA ARG A 31 51.32 -111.33 70.13
C ARG A 31 50.06 -110.65 69.59
N ILE A 32 49.83 -110.79 68.30
CA ILE A 32 48.59 -110.39 67.64
C ILE A 32 47.81 -111.65 67.31
N LEU A 33 46.59 -111.75 67.80
CA LEU A 33 45.64 -112.81 67.46
C LEU A 33 44.84 -112.36 66.22
N THR A 34 45.19 -112.88 65.05
CA THR A 34 44.55 -112.56 63.76
C THR A 34 43.50 -113.60 63.42
N LEU A 35 42.23 -113.18 63.35
CA LEU A 35 41.08 -114.06 63.19
C LEU A 35 40.26 -113.67 61.96
N HIS A 36 40.16 -114.59 61.00
CA HIS A 36 39.30 -114.50 59.82
C HIS A 36 37.91 -115.05 60.18
N LEU A 37 36.95 -114.16 60.41
CA LEU A 37 35.60 -114.54 60.83
C LEU A 37 34.77 -115.03 59.65
N VAL A 38 34.14 -116.20 59.83
CA VAL A 38 33.25 -116.84 58.86
C VAL A 38 31.94 -117.28 59.50
N GLU A 39 30.89 -117.33 58.69
CA GLU A 39 29.60 -117.95 59.00
C GLU A 39 29.40 -119.21 58.16
N ASN A 40 28.64 -120.18 58.68
CA ASN A 40 28.15 -121.30 57.88
C ASN A 40 26.85 -120.90 57.19
N VAL A 41 26.81 -121.02 55.86
CA VAL A 41 25.60 -120.84 55.05
C VAL A 41 25.23 -122.14 54.34
N GLU A 42 23.94 -122.46 54.33
CA GLU A 42 23.41 -123.53 53.49
C GLU A 42 23.27 -123.02 52.05
N THR A 43 23.91 -123.72 51.11
CA THR A 43 23.87 -123.41 49.68
C THR A 43 23.51 -124.66 48.90
N GLN A 44 22.69 -124.53 47.84
CA GLN A 44 22.51 -125.64 46.90
C GLN A 44 23.69 -125.67 45.93
N ASN A 45 24.25 -126.86 45.71
CA ASN A 45 25.27 -127.07 44.70
C ASN A 45 24.67 -127.18 43.29
N ALA A 46 25.52 -127.36 42.29
CA ALA A 46 25.11 -127.46 40.88
C ALA A 46 24.28 -128.73 40.53
N LEU A 47 23.92 -129.54 41.53
CA LEU A 47 23.04 -130.72 41.44
C LEU A 47 21.81 -130.59 42.37
N GLU A 48 21.49 -129.36 42.81
CA GLU A 48 20.36 -129.01 43.70
C GLU A 48 20.41 -129.65 45.11
N GLN A 49 21.55 -130.23 45.50
CA GLN A 49 21.77 -130.77 46.84
C GLN A 49 22.27 -129.69 47.80
N THR A 50 21.70 -129.64 49.01
CA THR A 50 22.15 -128.72 50.06
C THR A 50 23.53 -129.12 50.58
N GLU A 51 24.49 -128.21 50.50
CA GLU A 51 25.82 -128.29 51.13
C GLU A 51 26.04 -127.09 52.06
N ILE A 52 26.67 -127.33 53.21
CA ILE A 52 27.07 -126.26 54.13
C ILE A 52 28.42 -125.71 53.66
N ARG A 53 28.50 -124.40 53.44
CA ARG A 53 29.72 -123.71 53.06
C ARG A 53 30.06 -122.60 54.04
N GLN A 54 31.35 -122.41 54.29
CA GLN A 54 31.85 -121.25 55.02
C GLN A 54 31.90 -120.04 54.09
N LYS A 55 31.34 -118.93 54.57
CA LYS A 55 31.32 -117.61 53.91
C LYS A 55 32.01 -116.60 54.82
N PRO A 56 32.86 -115.70 54.30
CA PRO A 56 33.38 -114.58 55.07
C PRO A 56 32.26 -113.74 55.69
N LEU A 57 32.35 -113.49 57.00
CA LEU A 57 31.42 -112.64 57.72
C LEU A 57 31.76 -111.17 57.42
N ASP A 58 30.76 -110.38 57.05
CA ASP A 58 30.95 -108.94 56.82
C ASP A 58 30.92 -108.20 58.17
N LEU A 59 32.01 -107.51 58.48
CA LEU A 59 32.25 -106.72 59.69
C LEU A 59 32.12 -105.21 59.43
N THR A 60 31.74 -104.80 58.22
CA THR A 60 31.67 -103.39 57.82
C THR A 60 30.72 -102.59 58.72
N GLY A 61 31.27 -101.68 59.53
CA GLY A 61 30.50 -100.89 60.49
C GLY A 61 30.08 -101.63 61.77
N CYS A 62 30.62 -102.84 61.99
CA CYS A 62 30.55 -103.54 63.27
C CYS A 62 31.72 -103.11 64.18
N THR A 63 31.64 -103.44 65.48
CA THR A 63 32.79 -103.43 66.38
C THR A 63 33.05 -104.84 66.92
N ALA A 64 34.31 -105.21 67.09
CA ALA A 64 34.69 -106.54 67.56
C ALA A 64 35.54 -106.43 68.83
N ARG A 65 35.26 -107.28 69.81
CA ARG A 65 35.91 -107.27 71.14
C ARG A 65 36.27 -108.69 71.56
N LEU A 66 37.51 -108.89 71.94
CA LEU A 66 38.01 -110.11 72.56
C LEU A 66 37.78 -110.02 74.06
N TYR A 67 36.90 -110.87 74.57
CA TYR A 67 36.79 -111.17 76.00
C TYR A 67 37.68 -112.38 76.30
N VAL A 68 38.59 -112.24 77.26
CA VAL A 68 39.43 -113.35 77.72
C VAL A 68 39.13 -113.64 79.18
N LYS A 69 38.64 -114.84 79.47
CA LYS A 69 38.47 -115.35 80.83
C LYS A 69 39.75 -116.05 81.25
N LYS A 70 40.49 -115.44 82.17
CA LYS A 70 41.79 -115.94 82.65
C LYS A 70 41.63 -117.11 83.64
N PRO A 71 42.66 -117.96 83.81
CA PRO A 71 42.65 -119.09 84.76
C PRO A 71 42.38 -118.70 86.21
N ASP A 72 42.76 -117.48 86.61
CA ASP A 72 42.52 -116.91 87.94
C ASP A 72 41.07 -116.46 88.19
N GLY A 73 40.21 -116.55 87.17
CA GLY A 73 38.81 -116.11 87.23
C GLY A 73 38.60 -114.62 86.96
N ASN A 74 39.65 -113.81 86.77
CA ASN A 74 39.52 -112.45 86.25
C ASN A 74 39.29 -112.46 84.73
N ALA A 75 39.04 -111.29 84.13
CA ALA A 75 38.92 -111.18 82.69
C ALA A 75 39.59 -109.92 82.14
N THR A 76 39.91 -109.94 80.85
CA THR A 76 40.23 -108.73 80.08
C THR A 76 39.26 -108.56 78.92
N PHE A 77 39.11 -107.31 78.49
CA PHE A 77 38.39 -106.93 77.28
C PHE A 77 39.33 -106.11 76.41
N THR A 78 39.59 -106.59 75.19
CA THR A 78 40.42 -105.90 74.20
C THR A 78 39.58 -105.59 72.97
N ASP A 79 39.49 -104.32 72.59
CA ASP A 79 38.86 -103.91 71.33
C ASP A 79 39.76 -104.28 70.15
N GLY A 80 39.17 -104.87 69.12
CA GLY A 80 39.88 -105.40 67.95
C GLY A 80 39.95 -104.39 66.82
N SER A 81 41.10 -104.36 66.13
CA SER A 81 41.21 -103.64 64.87
C SER A 81 40.72 -104.55 63.74
N ILE A 82 39.56 -104.20 63.19
CA ILE A 82 39.00 -104.81 61.99
C ILE A 82 39.81 -104.32 60.78
N VAL A 83 40.19 -105.23 59.90
CA VAL A 83 41.05 -104.96 58.73
C VAL A 83 40.48 -105.55 57.46
N ASP A 84 40.72 -104.87 56.34
CA ASP A 84 40.32 -105.30 54.99
C ASP A 84 41.20 -106.49 54.53
N THR A 85 40.59 -107.56 54.03
CA THR A 85 41.33 -108.76 53.60
C THR A 85 41.05 -109.15 52.15
N GLY A 86 41.88 -108.61 51.25
CA GLY A 86 41.99 -109.09 49.87
C GLY A 86 41.10 -108.38 48.85
N ALA A 87 41.12 -108.89 47.61
CA ALA A 87 40.69 -108.17 46.41
C ALA A 87 39.18 -107.93 46.26
N SER A 88 38.34 -108.38 47.20
CA SER A 88 36.90 -108.05 47.25
C SER A 88 36.57 -106.84 48.13
N GLY A 89 37.52 -106.35 48.94
CA GLY A 89 37.32 -105.17 49.80
C GLY A 89 36.29 -105.36 50.91
N THR A 90 36.03 -106.60 51.33
CA THR A 90 35.12 -106.91 52.45
C THR A 90 35.93 -107.01 53.74
N GLN A 91 35.45 -106.38 54.81
CA GLN A 91 36.04 -106.53 56.14
C GLN A 91 35.57 -107.85 56.76
N ASN A 92 36.44 -108.87 56.81
CA ASN A 92 36.12 -110.14 57.47
C ASN A 92 37.14 -110.56 58.53
N THR A 93 38.16 -109.74 58.78
CA THR A 93 39.29 -110.10 59.63
C THR A 93 39.42 -109.11 60.78
N VAL A 94 39.63 -109.64 61.99
CA VAL A 94 39.89 -108.85 63.19
C VAL A 94 41.23 -109.24 63.80
N THR A 95 41.98 -108.23 64.23
CA THR A 95 43.24 -108.39 64.93
C THR A 95 43.10 -107.91 66.37
N PHE A 96 43.58 -108.71 67.33
CA PHE A 96 43.61 -108.35 68.74
C PHE A 96 45.05 -108.40 69.25
N THR A 97 45.59 -107.25 69.67
CA THR A 97 46.87 -107.20 70.39
C THR A 97 46.68 -107.78 71.79
N ILE A 98 47.38 -108.86 72.11
CA ILE A 98 47.27 -109.53 73.41
C ILE A 98 48.11 -108.75 74.43
N THR A 99 47.42 -108.05 75.33
CA THR A 99 48.01 -107.17 76.35
C THR A 99 48.58 -107.94 77.54
N GLN A 100 49.52 -107.33 78.27
CA GLN A 100 50.14 -107.96 79.45
C GLN A 100 49.13 -108.42 80.50
N GLN A 101 48.07 -107.63 80.71
CA GLN A 101 46.98 -107.96 81.64
C GLN A 101 46.15 -109.18 81.20
N THR A 102 46.17 -109.53 79.92
CA THR A 102 45.55 -110.75 79.39
C THR A 102 46.41 -111.97 79.70
N LEU A 103 47.74 -111.82 79.70
CA LEU A 103 48.72 -112.86 80.01
C LEU A 103 49.22 -112.86 81.47
N ALA A 104 48.45 -112.25 82.38
CA ALA A 104 48.85 -112.08 83.79
C ALA A 104 48.84 -113.39 84.61
N ALA A 105 48.05 -114.39 84.21
CA ALA A 105 47.87 -115.66 84.93
C ALA A 105 48.09 -116.85 83.99
N ALA A 106 48.94 -117.79 84.39
CA ALA A 106 49.27 -118.99 83.62
C ALA A 106 48.16 -120.07 83.66
N GLY A 107 48.07 -120.86 82.59
CA GLY A 107 47.02 -121.86 82.33
C GLY A 107 46.12 -121.49 81.13
N ASP A 108 45.07 -122.27 80.91
CA ASP A 108 44.12 -122.09 79.80
C ASP A 108 43.24 -120.83 80.00
N ALA A 109 43.48 -119.79 79.20
CA ALA A 109 42.63 -118.60 79.16
C ALA A 109 41.61 -118.71 78.01
N HIS A 110 40.34 -118.86 78.34
CA HIS A 110 39.28 -119.05 77.34
C HIS A 110 38.85 -117.71 76.72
N CYS A 111 38.94 -117.66 75.40
CA CYS A 111 38.63 -116.49 74.59
C CYS A 111 37.23 -116.58 73.99
N THR A 112 36.52 -115.45 73.96
CA THR A 112 35.28 -115.25 73.21
C THR A 112 35.41 -113.97 72.41
N VAL A 113 35.23 -114.06 71.09
CA VAL A 113 35.15 -112.88 70.22
C VAL A 113 33.69 -112.50 70.10
N ALA A 114 33.32 -111.35 70.65
CA ALA A 114 32.01 -110.75 70.48
C ALA A 114 32.07 -109.70 69.35
N VAL A 115 31.22 -109.86 68.35
CA VAL A 115 31.03 -108.91 67.24
C VAL A 115 29.68 -108.24 67.42
N PHE A 116 29.67 -106.92 67.50
CA PHE A 116 28.49 -106.08 67.69
C PHE A 116 28.16 -105.36 66.37
N GLY A 117 27.01 -105.70 65.79
CA GLY A 117 26.47 -105.04 64.61
C GLY A 117 25.83 -103.69 64.94
N SER A 118 25.81 -102.79 63.96
CA SER A 118 25.24 -101.43 64.06
C SER A 118 23.72 -101.39 64.35
N ASN A 119 23.03 -102.51 64.17
CA ASN A 119 21.62 -102.77 64.49
C ASN A 119 21.39 -103.36 65.91
N GLY A 120 22.47 -103.61 66.68
CA GLY A 120 22.41 -104.24 68.00
C GLY A 120 22.44 -105.77 68.02
N THR A 121 22.67 -106.46 66.89
CA THR A 121 22.92 -107.91 66.90
C THR A 121 24.32 -108.22 67.43
N GLU A 122 24.43 -109.15 68.37
CA GLU A 122 25.71 -109.65 68.89
C GLU A 122 25.95 -111.09 68.41
N LEU A 123 27.10 -111.33 67.75
CA LEU A 123 27.57 -112.67 67.36
C LEU A 123 28.79 -113.04 68.21
N LYS A 124 28.92 -114.32 68.58
CA LYS A 124 29.95 -114.81 69.50
C LYS A 124 30.65 -116.04 68.96
N ALA A 125 31.93 -115.91 68.61
CA ALA A 125 32.80 -117.05 68.37
C ALA A 125 33.46 -117.50 69.69
N THR A 126 33.39 -118.80 69.96
CA THR A 126 33.96 -119.48 71.14
C THR A 126 34.82 -120.66 70.70
N GLY A 127 35.50 -121.32 71.64
CA GLY A 127 36.43 -122.42 71.31
C GLY A 127 37.82 -121.94 70.87
N ILE A 128 38.19 -120.72 71.28
CA ILE A 128 39.55 -120.19 71.22
C ILE A 128 40.10 -120.22 72.65
N THR A 129 41.29 -120.76 72.85
CA THR A 129 42.01 -120.75 74.14
C THR A 129 43.41 -120.23 73.92
N LEU A 130 43.91 -119.41 74.85
CA LEU A 130 45.33 -119.12 74.98
C LEU A 130 45.91 -120.10 76.01
N ASP A 131 46.84 -120.95 75.60
CA ASP A 131 47.66 -121.75 76.51
C ASP A 131 48.79 -120.85 77.02
N ILE A 132 48.60 -120.30 78.22
CA ILE A 132 49.54 -119.36 78.85
C ILE A 132 50.53 -120.15 79.69
N THR A 133 51.69 -120.47 79.12
CA THR A 133 52.77 -121.15 79.85
C THR A 133 53.35 -120.22 80.93
N ALA A 134 53.53 -120.77 82.15
CA ALA A 134 54.10 -120.05 83.29
C ALA A 134 55.56 -119.63 83.04
N ASN A 135 55.94 -118.48 83.59
CA ASN A 135 57.26 -117.89 83.42
C ASN A 135 57.89 -117.56 84.79
N ASP A 136 58.96 -118.25 85.15
CA ASP A 136 59.66 -118.08 86.43
C ASP A 136 60.32 -116.69 86.61
N MET A 137 60.36 -115.86 85.56
CA MET A 137 60.92 -114.50 85.62
C MET A 137 59.90 -113.42 86.02
N GLU A 138 58.59 -113.69 85.92
CA GLU A 138 57.55 -112.67 86.09
C GLU A 138 57.02 -112.64 87.54
N GLN A 139 57.16 -111.52 88.25
CA GLN A 139 56.48 -111.35 89.54
C GLN A 139 54.99 -111.11 89.33
N THR A 140 54.15 -111.73 90.17
CA THR A 140 52.68 -111.77 90.06
C THR A 140 52.06 -110.43 89.66
N ILE A 141 51.78 -110.28 88.36
CA ILE A 141 51.05 -109.14 87.81
C ILE A 141 49.68 -109.11 88.48
N VAL A 142 49.30 -107.97 89.07
CA VAL A 142 47.99 -107.82 89.71
C VAL A 142 46.93 -107.80 88.62
N SER A 143 46.36 -108.98 88.39
CA SER A 143 45.30 -109.25 87.43
C SER A 143 44.04 -108.49 87.85
N THR A 144 43.66 -107.48 87.06
CA THR A 144 42.46 -106.65 87.29
C THR A 144 41.64 -106.53 86.01
N SER A 145 40.34 -106.21 86.17
CA SER A 145 39.39 -106.28 85.05
C SER A 145 38.93 -104.91 84.49
N GLU A 146 39.23 -103.78 85.16
CA GLU A 146 38.46 -102.52 84.96
C GLU A 146 39.26 -101.21 84.82
N PHE A 147 40.55 -101.15 85.19
CA PHE A 147 41.22 -99.85 85.39
C PHE A 147 41.59 -99.09 84.09
N VAL A 148 42.10 -99.79 83.07
CA VAL A 148 42.66 -99.16 81.86
C VAL A 148 41.59 -98.54 80.97
N SER A 149 40.46 -99.24 80.79
CA SER A 149 39.33 -98.77 79.98
C SER A 149 38.66 -97.53 80.58
N LEU A 150 38.55 -97.46 81.91
CA LEU A 150 38.01 -96.30 82.61
C LEU A 150 38.90 -95.05 82.45
N ALA A 151 40.23 -95.20 82.50
CA ALA A 151 41.16 -94.10 82.28
C ALA A 151 41.07 -93.55 80.84
N ALA A 152 40.99 -94.42 79.84
CA ALA A 152 40.80 -94.04 78.44
C ALA A 152 39.44 -93.32 78.21
N ALA A 153 38.37 -93.83 78.82
CA ALA A 153 37.04 -93.22 78.75
C ALA A 153 36.98 -91.84 79.43
N LEU A 154 37.64 -91.66 80.58
CA LEU A 154 37.65 -90.37 81.28
C LEU A 154 38.41 -89.29 80.48
N ASN A 155 39.52 -89.67 79.84
CA ASN A 155 40.27 -88.76 78.97
C ASN A 155 39.45 -88.35 77.73
N SER A 156 38.76 -89.29 77.07
CA SER A 156 37.93 -88.96 75.90
C SER A 156 36.72 -88.09 76.24
N VAL A 157 36.16 -88.24 77.46
CA VAL A 157 35.13 -87.33 78.01
C VAL A 157 35.70 -85.94 78.27
N SER A 158 36.92 -85.82 78.81
CA SER A 158 37.60 -84.54 79.02
C SER A 158 37.85 -83.78 77.70
N ASP A 159 38.38 -84.47 76.68
CA ASP A 159 38.56 -83.92 75.34
C ASP A 159 37.24 -83.49 74.69
N SER A 160 36.17 -84.25 74.92
CA SER A 160 34.83 -83.94 74.41
C SER A 160 34.23 -82.71 75.10
N ALA A 161 34.47 -82.55 76.41
CA ALA A 161 34.07 -81.35 77.15
C ALA A 161 34.84 -80.10 76.69
N ALA A 162 36.15 -80.22 76.44
CA ALA A 162 36.98 -79.15 75.89
C ALA A 162 36.50 -78.71 74.50
N LYS A 163 36.26 -79.67 73.58
CA LYS A 163 35.69 -79.42 72.25
C LYS A 163 34.30 -78.76 72.34
N THR A 164 33.47 -79.18 73.29
CA THR A 164 32.14 -78.58 73.53
C THR A 164 32.26 -77.12 73.99
N THR A 165 33.21 -76.83 74.89
CA THR A 165 33.46 -75.46 75.38
C THR A 165 33.94 -74.54 74.25
N GLN A 166 34.83 -75.03 73.39
CA GLN A 166 35.28 -74.29 72.21
C GLN A 166 34.11 -74.04 71.23
N ALA A 167 33.31 -75.06 70.91
CA ALA A 167 32.15 -74.91 70.02
C ALA A 167 31.12 -73.90 70.55
N VAL A 168 30.91 -73.83 71.87
CA VAL A 168 30.06 -72.80 72.51
C VAL A 168 30.67 -71.40 72.37
N THR A 169 31.99 -71.27 72.52
CA THR A 169 32.70 -69.98 72.31
C THR A 169 32.64 -69.53 70.85
N ASP A 170 32.85 -70.44 69.90
CA ASP A 170 32.77 -70.15 68.46
C ASP A 170 31.35 -69.75 68.04
N ALA A 171 30.34 -70.46 68.55
CA ALA A 171 28.93 -70.11 68.34
C ALA A 171 28.58 -68.74 68.94
N GLN A 172 29.07 -68.43 70.15
CA GLN A 172 28.85 -67.13 70.78
C GLN A 172 29.55 -65.99 70.01
N ALA A 173 30.75 -66.22 69.47
CA ALA A 173 31.43 -65.28 68.60
C ALA A 173 30.68 -65.07 67.26
N ALA A 174 30.17 -66.13 66.66
CA ALA A 174 29.35 -66.06 65.45
C ALA A 174 28.06 -65.25 65.67
N VAL A 175 27.37 -65.43 66.80
CA VAL A 175 26.19 -64.64 67.19
C VAL A 175 26.54 -63.17 67.39
N THR A 176 27.65 -62.85 68.05
CA THR A 176 28.12 -61.45 68.18
C THR A 176 28.39 -60.82 66.82
N ASN A 177 29.13 -61.51 65.94
CA ASN A 177 29.43 -61.04 64.58
C ASN A 177 28.16 -60.82 63.74
N ALA A 178 27.15 -61.68 63.89
CA ALA A 178 25.86 -61.53 63.22
C ALA A 178 25.07 -60.31 63.74
N ASN A 179 25.04 -60.09 65.06
CA ASN A 179 24.39 -58.91 65.67
C ASN A 179 25.07 -57.60 65.23
N ASP A 180 26.40 -57.58 65.17
CA ASP A 180 27.19 -56.47 64.63
C ASP A 180 26.87 -56.18 63.15
N ALA A 181 26.69 -57.22 62.33
CA ALA A 181 26.31 -57.09 60.94
C ALA A 181 24.88 -56.52 60.80
N ILE A 182 23.93 -57.00 61.62
CA ILE A 182 22.55 -56.50 61.64
C ILE A 182 22.50 -55.01 62.02
N GLN A 183 23.27 -54.58 63.02
CA GLN A 183 23.37 -53.15 63.40
C GLN A 183 23.95 -52.29 62.27
N LYS A 184 24.97 -52.78 61.56
CA LYS A 184 25.57 -52.10 60.39
C LYS A 184 24.56 -52.00 59.23
N ILE A 185 23.79 -53.06 58.96
CA ILE A 185 22.72 -53.06 57.96
C ILE A 185 21.64 -52.02 58.32
N GLY A 186 21.09 -52.05 59.53
CA GLY A 186 20.05 -51.09 59.94
C GLY A 186 20.53 -49.62 59.93
N THR A 187 21.81 -49.38 60.19
CA THR A 187 22.44 -48.05 60.05
C THR A 187 22.54 -47.64 58.57
N GLN A 188 22.94 -48.57 57.69
CA GLN A 188 23.03 -48.35 56.26
C GLN A 188 21.65 -48.12 55.61
N GLU A 189 20.62 -48.84 56.04
CA GLU A 189 19.23 -48.66 55.60
C GLU A 189 18.69 -47.27 55.97
N GLN A 190 18.95 -46.79 57.19
CA GLN A 190 18.59 -45.42 57.61
C GLN A 190 19.32 -44.36 56.75
N SER A 191 20.60 -44.58 56.45
CA SER A 191 21.39 -43.70 55.58
C SER A 191 20.84 -43.67 54.14
N ILE A 192 20.47 -44.83 53.58
CA ILE A 192 19.85 -44.94 52.25
C ILE A 192 18.48 -44.26 52.24
N ALA A 193 17.62 -44.46 53.24
CA ALA A 193 16.31 -43.82 53.33
C ALA A 193 16.41 -42.29 53.42
N ALA A 194 17.38 -41.78 54.18
CA ALA A 194 17.66 -40.34 54.25
C ALA A 194 18.18 -39.79 52.92
N ALA A 195 19.12 -40.48 52.27
CA ALA A 195 19.66 -40.09 50.97
C ALA A 195 18.60 -40.09 49.85
N GLU A 196 17.73 -41.10 49.83
CA GLU A 196 16.60 -41.20 48.89
C GLU A 196 15.56 -40.11 49.14
N THR A 197 15.26 -39.77 50.40
CA THR A 197 14.40 -38.63 50.75
C THR A 197 14.96 -37.32 50.19
N VAL A 198 16.27 -37.07 50.36
CA VAL A 198 16.95 -35.89 49.79
C VAL A 198 16.97 -35.93 48.26
N ARG A 199 17.15 -37.11 47.64
CA ARG A 199 17.07 -37.27 46.18
C ARG A 199 15.68 -36.90 45.65
N GLN A 200 14.61 -37.36 46.30
CA GLN A 200 13.23 -37.03 45.93
C GLN A 200 12.93 -35.53 46.07
N GLN A 201 13.35 -34.91 47.17
CA GLN A 201 13.21 -33.45 47.37
C GLN A 201 13.94 -32.65 46.27
N ASN A 202 15.15 -33.06 45.92
CA ASN A 202 15.91 -32.47 44.82
C ASN A 202 15.25 -32.71 43.45
N GLU A 203 14.60 -33.86 43.24
CA GLU A 203 13.86 -34.16 42.00
C GLU A 203 12.68 -33.20 41.83
N SER A 204 11.79 -33.10 42.82
CA SER A 204 10.64 -32.18 42.76
C SER A 204 11.04 -30.71 42.68
N ALA A 205 12.21 -30.34 43.23
CA ALA A 205 12.79 -29.01 43.01
C ALA A 205 13.24 -28.80 41.55
N ARG A 206 13.83 -29.80 40.89
CA ARG A 206 14.14 -29.72 39.45
C ARG A 206 12.88 -29.66 38.59
N GLU A 207 11.87 -30.48 38.88
CA GLU A 207 10.57 -30.46 38.19
C GLU A 207 9.89 -29.08 38.28
N THR A 208 9.85 -28.49 39.48
CA THR A 208 9.28 -27.15 39.71
C THR A 208 10.04 -26.06 38.94
N ASN A 209 11.37 -26.12 38.92
CA ASN A 209 12.21 -25.20 38.15
C ASN A 209 12.02 -25.37 36.63
N GLU A 210 11.85 -26.60 36.14
CA GLU A 210 11.66 -26.89 34.72
C GLU A 210 10.27 -26.43 34.23
N ILE A 211 9.21 -26.65 35.02
CA ILE A 211 7.86 -26.09 34.76
C ILE A 211 7.92 -24.55 34.70
N SER A 212 8.68 -23.93 35.61
CA SER A 212 8.89 -22.47 35.62
C SER A 212 9.65 -21.99 34.38
N ARG A 213 10.69 -22.72 33.95
CA ARG A 213 11.47 -22.45 32.73
C ARG A 213 10.60 -22.56 31.46
N ILE A 214 9.80 -23.61 31.35
CA ILE A 214 8.86 -23.82 30.22
C ILE A 214 7.81 -22.70 30.17
N SER A 215 7.30 -22.27 31.33
CA SER A 215 6.33 -21.18 31.42
C SER A 215 6.94 -19.83 31.00
N ALA A 216 8.16 -19.53 31.45
CA ALA A 216 8.89 -18.32 31.05
C ALA A 216 9.23 -18.31 29.55
N GLU A 217 9.66 -19.45 28.99
CA GLU A 217 9.96 -19.59 27.56
C GLU A 217 8.69 -19.48 26.69
N THR A 218 7.55 -20.00 27.17
CA THR A 218 6.24 -19.82 26.52
C THR A 218 5.82 -18.35 26.51
N ALA A 219 5.98 -17.64 27.63
CA ALA A 219 5.72 -16.21 27.70
C ALA A 219 6.64 -15.40 26.77
N ARG A 220 7.93 -15.75 26.69
CA ARG A 220 8.91 -15.17 25.76
C ARG A 220 8.50 -15.38 24.30
N SER A 221 8.07 -16.59 23.94
CA SER A 221 7.59 -16.92 22.60
C SER A 221 6.34 -16.11 22.21
N ASN A 222 5.37 -15.97 23.13
CA ASN A 222 4.17 -15.17 22.89
C ASN A 222 4.48 -13.68 22.73
N ALA A 223 5.43 -13.13 23.50
CA ALA A 223 5.89 -11.75 23.34
C ALA A 223 6.62 -11.52 22.00
N GLU A 224 7.42 -12.49 21.55
CA GLU A 224 8.08 -12.48 20.24
C GLU A 224 7.06 -12.47 19.09
N LEU A 225 6.01 -13.30 19.18
CA LEU A 225 4.91 -13.33 18.22
C LEU A 225 4.14 -12.00 18.18
N GLN A 226 3.82 -11.40 19.33
CA GLN A 226 3.16 -10.09 19.38
C GLN A 226 4.03 -9.01 18.73
N ARG A 227 5.32 -8.94 19.08
CA ARG A 227 6.25 -7.96 18.49
C ARG A 227 6.34 -8.08 16.97
N ASN A 228 6.29 -9.30 16.42
CA ASN A 228 6.30 -9.54 14.98
C ASN A 228 4.98 -9.15 14.30
N SER A 229 3.85 -9.25 15.01
CA SER A 229 2.55 -8.71 14.58
C SER A 229 2.58 -7.17 14.53
N ASP A 230 3.08 -6.53 15.59
CA ASP A 230 3.19 -5.07 15.70
C ASP A 230 4.16 -4.48 14.65
N GLU A 231 5.27 -5.18 14.39
CA GLU A 231 6.21 -4.87 13.30
C GLU A 231 5.52 -4.90 11.93
N SER A 232 4.75 -5.95 11.65
CA SER A 232 4.00 -6.10 10.39
C SER A 232 2.93 -5.02 10.22
N ALA A 233 2.24 -4.65 11.30
CA ALA A 233 1.27 -3.55 11.32
C ALA A 233 1.94 -2.18 11.09
N ARG A 234 3.14 -1.96 11.64
CA ARG A 234 3.92 -0.73 11.40
C ARG A 234 4.37 -0.64 9.93
N GLN A 235 4.88 -1.73 9.35
CA GLN A 235 5.30 -1.78 7.93
C GLN A 235 4.11 -1.51 6.99
N THR A 236 2.94 -2.07 7.29
CA THR A 236 1.70 -1.81 6.54
C THR A 236 1.30 -0.33 6.61
N SER A 237 1.37 0.26 7.82
CA SER A 237 1.05 1.67 8.05
C SER A 237 2.03 2.61 7.32
N GLU A 238 3.32 2.28 7.32
CA GLU A 238 4.36 3.07 6.65
C GLU A 238 4.23 3.00 5.12
N THR A 239 3.92 1.83 4.56
CA THR A 239 3.60 1.66 3.13
C THR A 239 2.40 2.54 2.72
N GLY A 240 1.40 2.65 3.59
CA GLY A 240 0.26 3.55 3.41
C GLY A 240 0.67 5.03 3.47
N ARG A 241 1.56 5.40 4.39
CA ARG A 241 2.11 6.77 4.53
C ARG A 241 2.92 7.19 3.30
N GLU A 242 3.77 6.30 2.79
CA GLU A 242 4.53 6.53 1.55
C GLU A 242 3.62 6.71 0.34
N SER A 243 2.60 5.86 0.21
CA SER A 243 1.60 5.95 -0.87
C SER A 243 0.85 7.29 -0.84
N ALA A 244 0.39 7.72 0.33
CA ALA A 244 -0.29 9.00 0.51
C ALA A 244 0.62 10.21 0.21
N GLU A 245 1.91 10.14 0.55
CA GLU A 245 2.88 11.20 0.24
C GLU A 245 3.18 11.29 -1.27
N VAL A 246 3.22 10.15 -1.97
CA VAL A 246 3.31 10.11 -3.44
C VAL A 246 2.05 10.70 -4.08
N GLU A 247 0.86 10.43 -3.57
CA GLU A 247 -0.38 11.08 -4.03
C GLU A 247 -0.37 12.59 -3.78
N ARG A 248 0.07 13.02 -2.59
CA ARG A 248 0.20 14.44 -2.21
C ARG A 248 1.15 15.19 -3.16
N ALA A 249 2.34 14.65 -3.41
CA ALA A 249 3.30 15.24 -4.35
C ALA A 249 2.76 15.28 -5.79
N ASN A 250 2.02 14.25 -6.23
CA ASN A 250 1.36 14.24 -7.54
C ASN A 250 0.23 15.27 -7.64
N ALA A 251 -0.48 15.57 -6.57
CA ALA A 251 -1.47 16.65 -6.53
C ALA A 251 -0.80 18.03 -6.57
N GLU A 252 0.25 18.24 -5.77
CA GLU A 252 1.03 19.48 -5.72
C GLU A 252 1.66 19.83 -7.09
N ASN A 253 2.23 18.85 -7.78
CA ASN A 253 2.75 19.00 -9.15
C ASN A 253 1.65 19.41 -10.15
N LYS A 254 0.43 18.86 -10.04
CA LYS A 254 -0.71 19.26 -10.89
C LYS A 254 -1.16 20.69 -10.62
N CYS A 255 -1.18 21.11 -9.35
CA CYS A 255 -1.48 22.49 -8.97
C CYS A 255 -0.43 23.47 -9.51
N ALA A 256 0.87 23.14 -9.42
CA ALA A 256 1.95 23.96 -9.96
C ALA A 256 1.87 24.09 -11.49
N ALA A 257 1.53 23.02 -12.22
CA ALA A 257 1.30 23.06 -13.66
C ALA A 257 0.09 23.94 -14.03
N ALA A 258 -1.04 23.77 -13.33
CA ALA A 258 -2.25 24.56 -13.57
C ALA A 258 -2.03 26.07 -13.28
N GLU A 259 -1.29 26.41 -12.23
CA GLU A 259 -0.93 27.80 -11.92
C GLU A 259 0.03 28.39 -12.98
N THR A 260 0.98 27.58 -13.47
CA THR A 260 1.87 27.99 -14.58
C THR A 260 1.07 28.33 -15.84
N ASP A 261 0.04 27.54 -16.18
CA ASP A 261 -0.81 27.81 -17.34
C ASP A 261 -1.79 28.97 -17.10
N ARG A 262 -2.27 29.16 -15.86
CA ARG A 262 -3.04 30.35 -15.45
C ARG A 262 -2.23 31.63 -15.64
N VAL A 263 -0.95 31.63 -15.25
CA VAL A 263 -0.04 32.77 -15.43
C VAL A 263 0.21 33.06 -16.91
N LYS A 264 0.41 32.03 -17.76
CA LYS A 264 0.51 32.22 -19.23
C LYS A 264 -0.76 32.86 -19.80
N ALA A 265 -1.94 32.34 -19.44
CA ALA A 265 -3.22 32.85 -19.94
C ALA A 265 -3.46 34.32 -19.53
N GLU A 266 -3.11 34.68 -18.30
CA GLU A 266 -3.17 36.07 -17.81
C GLU A 266 -2.17 36.97 -18.54
N GLN A 267 -0.96 36.49 -18.83
CA GLN A 267 0.03 37.25 -19.61
C GLN A 267 -0.43 37.52 -21.06
N THR A 268 -1.09 36.55 -21.70
CA THR A 268 -1.75 36.75 -23.00
C THR A 268 -2.86 37.79 -22.88
N ARG A 269 -3.75 37.65 -21.89
CA ARG A 269 -4.86 38.59 -21.66
C ARG A 269 -4.38 40.04 -21.47
N GLN A 270 -3.28 40.25 -20.75
CA GLN A 270 -2.66 41.58 -20.58
C GLN A 270 -2.08 42.13 -21.89
N THR A 271 -1.54 41.25 -22.74
CA THR A 271 -1.03 41.63 -24.07
C THR A 271 -2.18 42.05 -25.00
N ASP A 272 -3.26 41.28 -25.02
CA ASP A 272 -4.47 41.57 -25.80
C ASP A 272 -5.18 42.86 -25.33
N GLU A 273 -5.23 43.10 -24.02
CA GLU A 273 -5.75 44.34 -23.43
C GLU A 273 -4.91 45.56 -23.85
N SER A 274 -3.58 45.41 -23.83
CA SER A 274 -2.65 46.46 -24.26
C SER A 274 -2.80 46.78 -25.75
N ALA A 275 -2.91 45.75 -26.59
CA ALA A 275 -3.15 45.90 -28.03
C ALA A 275 -4.51 46.57 -28.33
N ARG A 276 -5.57 46.20 -27.59
CA ARG A 276 -6.89 46.84 -27.70
C ARG A 276 -6.86 48.32 -27.29
N SER A 277 -6.14 48.65 -26.22
CA SER A 277 -5.98 50.03 -25.74
C SER A 277 -5.23 50.91 -26.75
N ALA A 278 -4.19 50.37 -27.40
CA ALA A 278 -3.50 51.04 -28.50
C ALA A 278 -4.44 51.28 -29.70
N ALA A 279 -5.16 50.24 -30.17
CA ALA A 279 -6.09 50.35 -31.28
C ALA A 279 -7.24 51.35 -31.02
N GLU A 280 -7.74 51.43 -29.79
CA GLU A 280 -8.76 52.40 -29.37
C GLU A 280 -8.21 53.84 -29.31
N THR A 281 -6.93 53.99 -28.97
CA THR A 281 -6.21 55.27 -29.04
C THR A 281 -6.06 55.74 -30.49
N ASP A 282 -5.64 54.85 -31.39
CA ASP A 282 -5.53 55.13 -32.83
C ASP A 282 -6.89 55.46 -33.46
N ARG A 283 -7.94 54.71 -33.09
CA ARG A 283 -9.33 54.99 -33.51
C ARG A 283 -9.77 56.38 -33.07
N THR A 284 -9.44 56.78 -31.84
CA THR A 284 -9.78 58.10 -31.29
C THR A 284 -9.00 59.22 -31.99
N ALA A 285 -7.71 59.00 -32.30
CA ALA A 285 -6.90 59.95 -33.08
C ALA A 285 -7.43 60.11 -34.52
N ALA A 286 -7.82 59.01 -35.17
CA ALA A 286 -8.43 59.04 -36.50
C ALA A 286 -9.78 59.77 -36.51
N GLU A 287 -10.63 59.55 -35.49
CA GLU A 287 -11.92 60.25 -35.35
C GLU A 287 -11.73 61.75 -35.12
N ASN A 288 -10.81 62.15 -34.25
CA ASN A 288 -10.47 63.56 -34.04
C ASN A 288 -9.98 64.23 -35.34
N LYS A 289 -9.18 63.52 -36.16
CA LYS A 289 -8.76 63.99 -37.49
C LYS A 289 -9.93 64.09 -38.46
N ARG A 290 -10.89 63.16 -38.42
CA ARG A 290 -12.12 63.21 -39.22
C ARG A 290 -12.97 64.43 -38.85
N ALA A 291 -13.17 64.68 -37.57
CA ALA A 291 -13.90 65.85 -37.08
C ALA A 291 -13.21 67.18 -37.44
N GLY A 292 -11.88 67.24 -37.35
CA GLY A 292 -11.08 68.40 -37.79
C GLY A 292 -11.23 68.69 -39.29
N ASN A 293 -11.11 67.65 -40.13
CA ASN A 293 -11.33 67.76 -41.57
C ASN A 293 -12.76 68.21 -41.92
N GLU A 294 -13.77 67.65 -41.24
CA GLU A 294 -15.17 68.00 -41.46
C GLU A 294 -15.46 69.45 -41.05
N LYS A 295 -14.88 69.93 -39.92
CA LYS A 295 -14.94 71.35 -39.58
C LYS A 295 -14.27 72.23 -40.63
N SER A 296 -13.10 71.84 -41.14
CA SER A 296 -12.44 72.58 -42.23
C SER A 296 -13.30 72.63 -43.50
N ARG A 297 -14.04 71.55 -43.80
CA ARG A 297 -15.01 71.50 -44.91
C ARG A 297 -16.19 72.44 -44.67
N THR A 298 -16.78 72.48 -43.47
CA THR A 298 -17.89 73.40 -43.18
C THR A 298 -17.45 74.85 -43.18
N ASP A 299 -16.27 75.17 -42.62
CA ASP A 299 -15.74 76.54 -42.58
C ASP A 299 -15.47 77.06 -44.01
N ALA A 300 -14.93 76.20 -44.90
CA ALA A 300 -14.73 76.52 -46.30
C ALA A 300 -16.05 76.70 -47.09
N GLU A 301 -17.07 75.89 -46.79
CA GLU A 301 -18.40 76.03 -47.40
C GLU A 301 -19.12 77.31 -46.95
N THR A 302 -19.01 77.69 -45.67
CA THR A 302 -19.48 78.99 -45.18
C THR A 302 -18.77 80.14 -45.88
N ALA A 303 -17.44 80.06 -46.06
CA ALA A 303 -16.70 81.07 -46.82
C ALA A 303 -17.14 81.14 -48.30
N ARG A 304 -17.45 79.99 -48.92
CA ARG A 304 -18.01 79.93 -50.29
C ARG A 304 -19.37 80.62 -50.39
N ILE A 305 -20.26 80.40 -49.42
CA ILE A 305 -21.59 81.03 -49.36
C ILE A 305 -21.44 82.56 -49.23
N LEU A 306 -20.64 83.05 -48.29
CA LEU A 306 -20.40 84.50 -48.11
C LEU A 306 -19.80 85.15 -49.36
N ALA A 307 -18.95 84.44 -50.12
CA ALA A 307 -18.40 84.90 -51.39
C ALA A 307 -19.43 84.89 -52.54
N GLU A 308 -20.41 83.99 -52.51
CA GLU A 308 -21.54 83.95 -53.45
C GLU A 308 -22.53 85.08 -53.17
N GLU A 309 -22.90 85.31 -51.90
CA GLU A 309 -23.71 86.46 -51.46
C GLU A 309 -23.05 87.79 -51.83
N SER A 310 -21.74 87.90 -51.62
CA SER A 310 -20.96 89.08 -52.03
C SER A 310 -20.95 89.29 -53.55
N ARG A 311 -21.00 88.21 -54.34
CA ARG A 311 -21.09 88.29 -55.81
C ARG A 311 -22.49 88.69 -56.26
N ALA A 312 -23.54 88.13 -55.66
CA ALA A 312 -24.93 88.53 -55.91
C ALA A 312 -25.13 90.02 -55.63
N ALA A 313 -24.71 90.51 -54.45
CA ALA A 313 -24.79 91.92 -54.09
C ALA A 313 -23.89 92.86 -54.94
N ALA A 314 -22.95 92.34 -55.72
CA ALA A 314 -22.20 93.08 -56.73
C ALA A 314 -22.91 93.06 -58.10
N GLU A 315 -23.55 91.94 -58.45
CA GLU A 315 -24.37 91.78 -59.65
C GLU A 315 -25.65 92.62 -59.59
N ASP A 316 -26.32 92.70 -58.44
CA ASP A 316 -27.46 93.59 -58.19
C ASP A 316 -27.09 95.06 -58.45
N LYS A 317 -25.90 95.48 -57.99
CA LYS A 317 -25.36 96.82 -58.24
C LYS A 317 -25.03 97.03 -59.72
N ARG A 318 -24.54 96.00 -60.42
CA ARG A 318 -24.28 96.04 -61.87
C ARG A 318 -25.59 96.17 -62.65
N ALA A 319 -26.62 95.42 -62.26
CA ALA A 319 -27.95 95.49 -62.86
C ALA A 319 -28.61 96.85 -62.64
N ALA A 320 -28.56 97.40 -61.40
CA ALA A 320 -29.07 98.74 -61.10
C ALA A 320 -28.32 99.85 -61.86
N ALA A 321 -26.99 99.74 -62.01
CA ALA A 321 -26.21 100.67 -62.80
C ALA A 321 -26.51 100.59 -64.31
N GLU A 322 -26.75 99.38 -64.83
CA GLU A 322 -27.16 99.17 -66.22
C GLU A 322 -28.59 99.67 -66.49
N GLN A 323 -29.52 99.49 -65.54
CA GLN A 323 -30.85 100.10 -65.61
C GLN A 323 -30.74 101.63 -65.64
N ALA A 324 -29.97 102.24 -64.74
CA ALA A 324 -29.75 103.68 -64.74
C ALA A 324 -29.09 104.19 -66.03
N ARG A 325 -28.22 103.40 -66.66
CA ARG A 325 -27.66 103.67 -68.00
C ARG A 325 -28.74 103.62 -69.08
N GLN A 326 -29.64 102.64 -69.04
CA GLN A 326 -30.76 102.53 -69.98
C GLN A 326 -31.75 103.68 -69.83
N GLU A 327 -32.12 104.05 -68.60
CA GLU A 327 -32.98 105.22 -68.32
C GLU A 327 -32.35 106.52 -68.82
N ALA A 328 -31.04 106.72 -68.60
CA ALA A 328 -30.30 107.87 -69.12
C ALA A 328 -30.23 107.88 -70.66
N GLU A 329 -30.09 106.71 -71.30
CA GLU A 329 -30.05 106.59 -72.76
C GLU A 329 -31.43 106.83 -73.39
N THR A 330 -32.51 106.27 -72.83
CA THR A 330 -33.89 106.59 -73.24
C THR A 330 -34.19 108.08 -73.06
N LYS A 331 -33.69 108.71 -71.99
CA LYS A 331 -33.78 110.18 -71.85
C LYS A 331 -32.98 110.90 -72.94
N ARG A 332 -31.76 110.47 -73.26
CA ARG A 332 -30.93 111.04 -74.33
C ARG A 332 -31.62 110.95 -75.70
N GLU A 333 -32.32 109.86 -75.99
CA GLU A 333 -33.12 109.68 -77.20
C GLU A 333 -34.36 110.59 -77.20
N SER A 334 -35.06 110.73 -76.07
CA SER A 334 -36.21 111.63 -75.93
C SER A 334 -35.82 113.12 -76.04
N ASP A 335 -34.69 113.51 -75.44
CA ASP A 335 -34.11 114.85 -75.56
C ASP A 335 -33.71 115.14 -77.02
N LEU A 336 -33.12 114.16 -77.71
CA LEU A 336 -32.76 114.26 -79.13
C LEU A 336 -33.99 114.40 -80.03
N GLN A 337 -35.04 113.59 -79.82
CA GLN A 337 -36.32 113.75 -80.54
C GLN A 337 -36.94 115.13 -80.29
N THR A 338 -36.89 115.62 -79.04
CA THR A 338 -37.38 116.94 -78.68
C THR A 338 -36.59 118.05 -79.39
N MET A 339 -35.27 117.89 -79.52
CA MET A 339 -34.42 118.81 -80.28
C MET A 339 -34.73 118.80 -81.79
N THR A 340 -34.93 117.61 -82.38
CA THR A 340 -35.33 117.48 -83.80
C THR A 340 -36.68 118.14 -84.06
N LEU A 341 -37.69 117.88 -83.22
CA LEU A 341 -39.00 118.52 -83.29
C LEU A 341 -38.95 120.05 -83.08
N ALA A 342 -37.98 120.55 -82.30
CA ALA A 342 -37.74 121.98 -82.14
C ALA A 342 -37.09 122.58 -83.40
N ALA A 343 -36.13 121.89 -84.02
CA ALA A 343 -35.51 122.30 -85.27
C ALA A 343 -36.51 122.30 -86.44
N GLU A 344 -37.34 121.27 -86.58
CA GLU A 344 -38.43 121.19 -87.56
C GLU A 344 -39.42 122.36 -87.40
N LYS A 345 -39.83 122.66 -86.17
CA LYS A 345 -40.70 123.81 -85.87
C LYS A 345 -40.02 125.16 -86.15
N SER A 346 -38.71 125.26 -85.94
CA SER A 346 -37.92 126.45 -86.27
C SER A 346 -37.84 126.66 -87.78
N ASN A 347 -37.56 125.61 -88.55
CA ASN A 347 -37.55 125.66 -90.02
C ASN A 347 -38.95 126.02 -90.55
N THR A 348 -40.00 125.35 -90.04
CA THR A 348 -41.40 125.65 -90.37
C THR A 348 -41.82 127.08 -89.94
N ALA A 349 -41.09 127.74 -89.04
CA ALA A 349 -41.30 129.16 -88.70
C ALA A 349 -40.54 130.08 -89.66
N ALA A 350 -39.30 129.73 -90.03
CA ALA A 350 -38.52 130.42 -91.06
C ALA A 350 -39.23 130.41 -92.43
N ASP A 351 -39.66 129.23 -92.91
CA ASP A 351 -40.41 129.08 -94.18
C ASP A 351 -41.66 129.98 -94.26
N ARG A 352 -42.30 130.24 -93.11
CA ARG A 352 -43.46 131.14 -93.01
C ARG A 352 -43.07 132.61 -92.91
N ALA A 353 -41.95 132.93 -92.28
CA ALA A 353 -41.40 134.29 -92.26
C ALA A 353 -40.92 134.69 -93.67
N ASP A 354 -40.22 133.81 -94.36
CA ASP A 354 -39.70 134.05 -95.72
C ASP A 354 -40.85 134.22 -96.72
N LYS A 355 -41.89 133.36 -96.68
CA LYS A 355 -43.11 133.56 -97.47
C LYS A 355 -43.83 134.88 -97.16
N ALA A 356 -43.85 135.30 -95.90
CA ALA A 356 -44.46 136.58 -95.50
C ALA A 356 -43.62 137.78 -95.97
N ALA A 357 -42.29 137.66 -96.00
CA ALA A 357 -41.39 138.66 -96.55
C ALA A 357 -41.52 138.77 -98.08
N GLN A 358 -41.56 137.64 -98.78
CA GLN A 358 -41.81 137.57 -100.23
C GLN A 358 -43.12 138.31 -100.60
N ALA A 359 -44.20 138.01 -99.88
CA ALA A 359 -45.51 138.63 -100.06
C ALA A 359 -45.57 140.12 -99.65
N ALA A 360 -44.56 140.65 -98.96
CA ALA A 360 -44.42 142.07 -98.67
C ALA A 360 -43.60 142.79 -99.76
N GLU A 361 -42.53 142.15 -100.26
CA GLU A 361 -41.69 142.67 -101.35
C GLU A 361 -42.50 142.86 -102.64
N ASP A 362 -43.33 141.87 -103.01
CA ASP A 362 -44.19 141.93 -104.20
C ASP A 362 -45.26 143.04 -104.14
N ILE A 363 -45.65 143.49 -102.95
CA ILE A 363 -46.54 144.66 -102.75
C ILE A 363 -45.80 145.97 -103.03
N VAL A 364 -44.51 146.06 -102.67
CA VAL A 364 -43.69 147.27 -102.83
C VAL A 364 -43.27 147.48 -104.28
N GLN A 365 -43.17 146.42 -105.09
CA GLN A 365 -42.88 146.47 -106.53
C GLN A 365 -44.09 146.89 -107.40
N ASP A 366 -45.15 147.46 -106.79
CA ASP A 366 -46.42 147.89 -107.42
C ASP A 366 -47.17 146.77 -108.19
N ASN A 367 -46.77 145.51 -107.96
CA ASN A 367 -47.18 144.33 -108.74
C ASN A 367 -48.47 143.69 -108.21
N VAL A 368 -49.39 144.53 -107.71
CA VAL A 368 -50.52 144.16 -106.81
C VAL A 368 -51.39 143.01 -107.33
N GLY A 369 -51.49 142.83 -108.66
CA GLY A 369 -52.17 141.70 -109.28
C GLY A 369 -51.62 140.34 -108.85
N THR A 370 -50.30 140.13 -108.86
CA THR A 370 -49.70 138.84 -108.49
C THR A 370 -49.95 138.48 -107.03
N VAL A 371 -49.97 139.48 -106.14
CA VAL A 371 -50.25 139.30 -104.71
C VAL A 371 -51.70 138.94 -104.45
N VAL A 372 -52.65 139.51 -105.21
CA VAL A 372 -54.06 139.12 -105.17
C VAL A 372 -54.23 137.70 -105.69
N ASP A 373 -53.59 137.37 -106.81
CA ASP A 373 -53.72 136.07 -107.48
C ASP A 373 -53.07 134.94 -106.65
N GLN A 374 -51.93 135.18 -106.00
CA GLN A 374 -51.32 134.23 -105.06
C GLN A 374 -52.16 134.08 -103.79
N ARG A 375 -52.75 135.16 -103.26
CA ARG A 375 -53.70 135.08 -102.13
C ARG A 375 -55.01 134.37 -102.47
N ILE A 376 -55.40 134.34 -103.74
CA ILE A 376 -56.48 133.49 -104.23
C ILE A 376 -55.98 132.05 -104.25
N ALA A 377 -54.85 131.76 -104.89
CA ALA A 377 -54.27 130.41 -104.97
C ALA A 377 -54.05 129.76 -103.58
N ASP A 378 -53.49 130.49 -102.61
CA ASP A 378 -53.28 130.02 -101.23
C ASP A 378 -54.58 129.74 -100.47
N LYS A 379 -55.74 130.21 -100.95
CA LYS A 379 -57.07 130.00 -100.33
C LYS A 379 -58.00 129.08 -101.12
N THR A 380 -57.81 128.93 -102.43
CA THR A 380 -58.65 128.11 -103.31
C THR A 380 -57.93 126.88 -103.86
N ASN A 381 -56.61 126.84 -103.74
CA ASN A 381 -55.71 125.89 -104.40
C ASN A 381 -55.79 125.92 -105.94
N VAL A 382 -56.12 127.08 -106.53
CA VAL A 382 -56.22 127.31 -107.99
C VAL A 382 -55.37 128.51 -108.39
N ALA A 383 -54.40 128.28 -109.29
CA ALA A 383 -53.57 129.33 -109.87
C ALA A 383 -54.27 130.04 -111.05
N GLY A 384 -53.96 131.32 -111.27
CA GLY A 384 -54.42 132.08 -112.46
C GLY A 384 -55.36 133.26 -112.19
N GLY A 385 -55.65 133.58 -110.93
CA GLY A 385 -56.15 134.91 -110.57
C GLY A 385 -57.59 135.26 -110.97
N ILE A 386 -57.87 136.57 -111.01
CA ILE A 386 -59.21 137.10 -111.38
C ILE A 386 -59.63 136.69 -112.80
N THR A 387 -58.69 136.61 -113.75
CA THR A 387 -58.95 136.14 -115.12
C THR A 387 -59.30 134.65 -115.19
N GLY A 388 -58.98 133.87 -114.16
CA GLY A 388 -59.39 132.48 -114.03
C GLY A 388 -60.89 132.27 -113.77
N TYR A 389 -61.64 133.31 -113.34
CA TYR A 389 -63.05 133.16 -112.97
C TYR A 389 -64.05 133.22 -114.15
N ASP A 390 -63.67 133.80 -115.29
CA ASP A 390 -64.48 133.76 -116.53
C ASP A 390 -64.45 132.38 -117.21
N ALA A 391 -63.52 131.50 -116.82
CA ALA A 391 -63.37 130.15 -117.39
C ALA A 391 -64.58 129.22 -117.15
N PHE A 392 -65.56 129.64 -116.34
CA PHE A 392 -66.79 128.88 -116.10
C PHE A 392 -67.75 128.86 -117.30
N ASP A 393 -67.69 129.82 -118.23
CA ASP A 393 -68.51 129.78 -119.46
C ASP A 393 -67.76 129.17 -120.66
N THR A 394 -66.43 129.26 -120.71
CA THR A 394 -65.63 128.63 -121.78
C THR A 394 -65.75 127.10 -121.76
N LEU A 395 -65.77 126.48 -120.57
CA LEU A 395 -65.98 125.03 -120.44
C LEU A 395 -67.42 124.58 -120.78
N ARG A 396 -68.39 125.49 -120.81
CA ARG A 396 -69.75 125.20 -121.31
C ARG A 396 -69.82 125.26 -122.84
N SER A 397 -68.93 126.00 -123.50
CA SER A 397 -68.90 126.19 -124.96
C SER A 397 -68.21 125.07 -125.76
N THR A 398 -67.62 124.05 -125.11
CA THR A 398 -66.82 123.02 -125.83
C THR A 398 -67.05 121.58 -125.33
N ALA A 399 -68.18 121.31 -124.68
CA ALA A 399 -68.64 119.95 -124.37
C ALA A 399 -69.85 119.49 -125.24
N ILE A 400 -70.36 120.39 -126.08
CA ILE A 400 -71.46 120.21 -127.04
C ILE A 400 -71.04 121.09 -128.25
N THR A 401 -70.61 120.61 -129.43
CA THR A 401 -70.78 119.32 -130.11
C THR A 401 -69.55 118.84 -130.92
N SER A 402 -69.21 117.54 -130.79
CA SER A 402 -68.69 116.60 -131.81
C SER A 402 -67.81 117.03 -133.02
N ALA A 403 -66.58 116.50 -133.10
CA ALA A 403 -65.93 115.95 -134.32
C ALA A 403 -64.50 115.41 -134.00
N ALA A 404 -63.81 114.56 -134.79
CA ALA A 404 -64.21 113.40 -135.62
C ALA A 404 -62.94 112.70 -136.18
N PHE A 405 -62.79 111.37 -135.98
CA PHE A 405 -61.78 110.45 -136.61
C PHE A 405 -60.27 110.77 -136.49
N GLY A 406 -59.42 109.73 -136.65
CA GLY A 406 -58.06 109.93 -137.20
C GLY A 406 -56.85 109.35 -136.45
N ASP A 407 -56.78 108.02 -136.30
CA ASP A 407 -55.54 107.20 -136.33
C ASP A 407 -54.16 107.76 -135.91
N LYS A 408 -53.60 107.11 -134.87
CA LYS A 408 -52.17 106.71 -134.69
C LYS A 408 -51.14 107.79 -134.25
N PRO A 409 -50.06 107.38 -133.55
CA PRO A 409 -50.03 106.38 -132.47
C PRO A 409 -49.06 106.80 -131.33
N ILE A 410 -49.53 107.43 -130.26
CA ILE A 410 -48.67 107.73 -129.09
C ILE A 410 -48.89 106.72 -127.96
N THR A 411 -48.10 105.66 -128.07
CA THR A 411 -47.72 104.75 -127.00
C THR A 411 -47.20 105.53 -125.78
N VAL A 412 -47.92 105.50 -124.66
CA VAL A 412 -47.31 105.71 -123.33
C VAL A 412 -47.25 104.34 -122.65
N LYS A 413 -46.21 103.61 -123.03
CA LYS A 413 -45.72 102.47 -122.28
C LYS A 413 -44.48 102.92 -121.51
N ASP A 414 -44.07 102.10 -120.56
CA ASP A 414 -42.75 102.06 -119.95
C ASP A 414 -42.41 103.11 -118.85
N HIS A 415 -42.41 102.58 -117.62
CA HIS A 415 -41.42 102.82 -116.57
C HIS A 415 -41.16 104.26 -116.03
N PHE A 416 -41.77 104.57 -114.88
CA PHE A 416 -41.09 105.31 -113.81
C PHE A 416 -41.36 104.73 -112.41
N LEU A 417 -40.47 103.81 -112.02
CA LEU A 417 -40.04 103.32 -110.68
C LEU A 417 -40.98 103.22 -109.46
N GLN A 418 -40.71 102.20 -108.65
CA GLN A 418 -41.46 101.81 -107.45
C GLN A 418 -41.18 102.71 -106.24
N MET A 419 -42.21 103.08 -105.47
CA MET A 419 -42.11 103.35 -104.02
C MET A 419 -43.44 103.01 -103.31
N PRO A 420 -43.41 102.16 -102.27
CA PRO A 420 -44.32 102.32 -101.15
C PRO A 420 -43.70 101.91 -99.79
N GLU A 421 -42.71 102.65 -99.26
CA GLU A 421 -42.23 102.41 -97.87
C GLU A 421 -41.41 103.59 -97.27
N ILE A 422 -41.99 104.29 -96.27
CA ILE A 422 -41.34 105.09 -95.20
C ILE A 422 -42.35 105.04 -94.01
N THR A 423 -42.15 104.49 -92.80
CA THR A 423 -41.02 104.34 -91.84
C THR A 423 -40.91 105.52 -90.85
N ALA A 424 -40.68 105.39 -89.52
CA ALA A 424 -41.03 104.41 -88.48
C ALA A 424 -40.63 105.00 -87.08
N ALA A 425 -40.93 104.30 -85.97
CA ALA A 425 -40.59 104.62 -84.56
C ALA A 425 -41.35 105.83 -83.93
N LEU A 426 -41.45 106.00 -82.60
CA LEU A 426 -40.81 105.28 -81.47
C LEU A 426 -41.86 104.87 -80.39
N VAL A 427 -41.51 103.96 -79.46
CA VAL A 427 -42.43 103.31 -78.51
C VAL A 427 -41.98 103.48 -77.05
N THR A 428 -42.83 104.10 -76.22
CA THR A 428 -43.01 104.01 -74.74
C THR A 428 -43.91 105.18 -74.33
N ALA A 429 -44.81 105.18 -73.34
CA ALA A 429 -45.48 104.14 -72.52
C ALA A 429 -46.92 104.69 -72.24
N THR A 430 -47.86 104.15 -71.45
CA THR A 430 -47.83 103.26 -70.26
C THR A 430 -49.27 102.73 -69.98
N LEU A 431 -49.42 101.90 -68.94
CA LEU A 431 -50.63 101.61 -68.13
C LEU A 431 -51.63 100.50 -68.58
N LEU A 432 -52.09 99.77 -67.54
CA LEU A 432 -53.34 99.01 -67.40
C LEU A 432 -53.53 97.70 -68.21
N GLY A 433 -52.82 96.66 -67.77
CA GLY A 433 -53.22 95.25 -67.96
C GLY A 433 -53.35 94.52 -66.61
N THR A 434 -54.45 94.73 -65.88
CA THR A 434 -54.67 94.12 -64.54
C THR A 434 -55.45 92.81 -64.61
N SER A 435 -54.94 91.75 -63.97
CA SER A 435 -55.71 90.54 -63.64
C SER A 435 -55.53 90.15 -62.17
N PHE A 436 -56.61 90.31 -61.39
CA PHE A 436 -56.81 89.62 -60.10
C PHE A 436 -56.78 88.08 -60.34
N THR A 437 -56.39 87.19 -59.43
CA THR A 437 -56.39 87.14 -57.94
C THR A 437 -55.09 86.42 -57.46
N ARG A 438 -54.77 86.12 -56.18
CA ARG A 438 -55.55 86.01 -54.93
C ARG A 438 -54.64 86.08 -53.69
N TRP A 439 -55.02 86.89 -52.69
CA TRP A 439 -54.65 86.78 -51.27
C TRP A 439 -53.15 86.69 -50.91
N ASP A 440 -52.59 87.83 -50.51
CA ASP A 440 -51.79 87.90 -49.28
C ASP A 440 -52.04 89.25 -48.61
N ALA A 441 -52.19 89.29 -47.28
CA ALA A 441 -52.50 90.52 -46.53
C ALA A 441 -52.08 90.40 -45.06
N LEU A 442 -51.00 91.10 -44.70
CA LEU A 442 -50.43 91.11 -43.35
C LEU A 442 -51.35 91.84 -42.35
N GLY A 443 -51.59 91.21 -41.20
CA GLY A 443 -52.22 91.83 -40.04
C GLY A 443 -51.20 92.62 -39.21
N PHE A 444 -51.56 93.83 -38.77
CA PHE A 444 -50.73 94.64 -37.86
C PHE A 444 -50.61 93.98 -36.48
N GLY A 445 -49.44 94.14 -35.84
CA GLY A 445 -49.18 93.57 -34.52
C GLY A 445 -49.61 94.46 -33.36
N THR A 446 -49.55 93.92 -32.14
CA THR A 446 -49.64 94.66 -30.88
C THR A 446 -48.83 93.98 -29.77
N ILE A 447 -48.45 94.78 -28.77
CA ILE A 447 -47.79 94.37 -27.53
C ILE A 447 -48.83 93.69 -26.61
N PHE A 448 -48.49 92.56 -25.98
CA PHE A 448 -48.71 92.32 -24.54
C PHE A 448 -47.95 91.10 -24.02
N ALA A 449 -47.87 90.94 -22.70
CA ALA A 449 -47.17 89.83 -22.03
C ALA A 449 -48.05 89.12 -21.00
N MET A 450 -48.00 87.78 -20.97
CA MET A 450 -48.18 86.85 -19.83
C MET A 450 -47.80 85.43 -20.34
N LEU A 451 -47.09 84.52 -19.67
CA LEU A 451 -47.09 84.00 -18.28
C LEU A 451 -48.06 82.81 -18.08
N VAL A 452 -47.57 81.74 -17.41
CA VAL A 452 -48.29 80.60 -16.77
C VAL A 452 -48.69 79.37 -17.64
N LEU A 453 -47.95 78.25 -17.44
CA LEU A 453 -48.36 76.81 -17.34
C LEU A 453 -49.23 76.18 -18.50
N ILE A 454 -49.36 74.86 -18.70
CA ILE A 454 -49.45 73.67 -17.82
C ILE A 454 -48.70 72.44 -18.43
N SER A 455 -48.56 71.37 -17.62
CA SER A 455 -47.97 70.06 -17.94
C SER A 455 -48.73 69.26 -19.03
N VAL A 456 -48.26 68.08 -19.49
CA VAL A 456 -48.32 66.78 -18.78
C VAL A 456 -47.04 65.93 -19.00
N GLY A 457 -46.66 65.11 -18.01
CA GLY A 457 -45.68 64.00 -18.17
C GLY A 457 -46.33 62.72 -18.72
N PRO A 458 -45.98 61.49 -18.27
CA PRO A 458 -45.07 61.09 -17.16
C PRO A 458 -44.10 59.94 -17.60
N LYS A 459 -43.50 59.02 -16.81
CA LYS A 459 -43.40 58.69 -15.36
C LYS A 459 -42.22 57.68 -15.14
N TYR A 460 -41.73 57.57 -13.88
CA TYR A 460 -41.06 56.36 -13.29
C TYR A 460 -39.67 55.92 -13.83
N CYS A 461 -38.74 55.34 -13.03
CA CYS A 461 -38.58 55.25 -11.56
C CYS A 461 -37.14 54.76 -11.19
N LYS A 462 -36.76 54.84 -9.89
CA LYS A 462 -35.62 54.15 -9.22
C LYS A 462 -34.19 54.62 -9.57
N ASN A 463 -33.17 54.44 -8.70
CA ASN A 463 -33.10 54.53 -7.23
C ASN A 463 -31.62 54.54 -6.76
N SER A 464 -31.39 54.97 -5.51
CA SER A 464 -30.21 54.65 -4.67
C SER A 464 -28.82 55.24 -5.04
N ALA A 465 -28.02 55.49 -4.00
CA ALA A 465 -26.59 55.82 -4.06
C ALA A 465 -25.71 54.54 -3.96
N PRO A 466 -24.36 54.67 -3.89
CA PRO A 466 -23.77 54.80 -2.56
C PRO A 466 -22.66 55.86 -2.44
N SER A 467 -22.31 56.18 -1.20
CA SER A 467 -21.12 56.93 -0.80
C SER A 467 -20.02 55.98 -0.30
N MET A 468 -18.85 56.56 0.05
CA MET A 468 -17.67 55.91 0.66
C MET A 468 -16.86 54.93 -0.21
N SER A 469 -15.59 55.25 -0.39
CA SER A 469 -14.53 54.43 0.23
C SER A 469 -13.32 55.31 0.57
N GLN A 470 -12.59 54.98 1.64
CA GLN A 470 -11.34 55.62 2.02
C GLN A 470 -10.16 54.66 1.78
N LYS A 471 -8.98 55.25 1.59
CA LYS A 471 -7.66 54.60 1.68
C LYS A 471 -7.46 53.93 3.07
N PRO A 472 -6.50 52.98 3.26
CA PRO A 472 -5.14 53.05 2.70
C PRO A 472 -4.49 51.75 2.19
N GLU A 473 -3.29 51.92 1.62
CA GLU A 473 -2.32 50.85 1.43
C GLU A 473 -1.84 50.22 2.75
N TYR A 474 -1.40 48.96 2.70
CA TYR A 474 -0.40 48.42 3.64
C TYR A 474 0.65 47.60 2.88
N LYS A 475 1.80 47.38 3.52
CA LYS A 475 2.90 46.52 3.07
C LYS A 475 2.70 45.08 3.54
#